data_AF-A0A3A0VNH0-F1
#
_entry.id   AF-A0A3A0VNH0-F1
#
_cell.length_a   1.000
_cell.length_b   1.000
_cell.length_c   1.000
_cell.angle_alpha   90.00
_cell.angle_beta   90.00
_cell.angle_gamma   90.00
#
_symmetry.space_group_name_H-M   'P 1'
#
loop_
_entity.id
_entity.type
_entity.pdbx_description
1 polymer ?
#
loop_
_entity_poly.entity_id
_entity_poly.type
_entity_poly.pdbx_seq_one_letter_code
_entity_poly.pdbx_strand_id
1 'polypeptide(L)'
;MKEINIVSLQMIKTNTLNYLKNRISNPEDAAEIMRSFIGNSDREHLILICMNSKNEPTHIQTLSIGSINQTVIHPREIFKTAILSNANSIMLGHNHPSGTK
;
A
#
# COMPACT_ATOMS: atom_id res chain seq x y z
N MET A 1 -41.12 -8.78 -5.83
CA MET A 1 -40.02 -9.62 -6.34
C MET A 1 -38.71 -9.05 -5.79
N LYS A 2 -37.76 -9.86 -5.31
CA LYS A 2 -36.46 -9.34 -4.82
C LYS A 2 -35.44 -9.48 -5.95
N GLU A 3 -34.70 -8.41 -6.20
CA GLU A 3 -33.65 -8.33 -7.20
C GLU A 3 -32.31 -8.03 -6.51
N ILE A 4 -31.21 -8.42 -7.15
CA ILE A 4 -29.84 -8.17 -6.67
C ILE A 4 -28.99 -7.62 -7.81
N ASN A 5 -28.09 -6.70 -7.45
CA ASN A 5 -27.24 -6.00 -8.41
C ASN A 5 -26.08 -6.84 -8.93
N ILE A 6 -25.71 -6.56 -10.17
CA ILE A 6 -24.49 -6.99 -10.85
C ILE A 6 -23.40 -5.96 -10.55
N VAL A 7 -22.22 -6.40 -10.11
CA VAL A 7 -21.12 -5.52 -9.65
C VAL A 7 -19.86 -5.67 -10.52
N SER A 8 -19.01 -4.64 -10.49
CA SER A 8 -17.66 -4.64 -11.07
C SER A 8 -16.65 -4.13 -10.04
N LEU A 9 -15.59 -4.89 -9.81
CA LEU A 9 -14.42 -4.49 -9.04
C LEU A 9 -13.22 -4.62 -9.96
N GLN A 10 -12.46 -3.54 -10.14
CA GLN A 10 -11.28 -3.53 -11.00
C GLN A 10 -10.12 -2.87 -10.29
N MET A 11 -8.95 -3.48 -10.43
CA MET A 11 -7.68 -2.85 -10.10
C MET A 11 -7.13 -2.21 -11.37
N ILE A 12 -6.83 -0.92 -11.30
CA ILE A 12 -6.31 -0.15 -12.43
C ILE A 12 -4.86 0.23 -12.09
N LYS A 13 -3.92 -0.20 -12.93
CA LYS A 13 -2.53 0.24 -12.82
C LYS A 13 -2.43 1.71 -13.24
N THR A 14 -2.12 2.60 -12.30
CA THR A 14 -2.02 4.05 -12.55
C THR A 14 -0.60 4.50 -12.88
N ASN A 15 0.42 3.85 -12.32
CA ASN A 15 1.83 4.17 -12.55
C ASN A 15 2.72 2.95 -12.28
N THR A 16 4.04 3.09 -12.47
CA THR A 16 5.06 2.10 -12.09
C THR A 16 6.10 2.77 -11.18
N LEU A 17 6.53 2.06 -10.15
CA LEU A 17 7.64 2.45 -9.30
C LEU A 17 8.80 1.47 -9.53
N ASN A 18 9.96 1.97 -9.95
CA ASN A 18 11.16 1.16 -10.05
C ASN A 18 11.83 1.06 -8.67
N TYR A 19 12.32 -0.12 -8.33
CA TYR A 19 13.05 -0.38 -7.09
C TYR A 19 14.23 -1.33 -7.37
N LEU A 20 15.32 -1.20 -6.62
CA LEU A 20 16.60 -1.84 -6.98
C LEU A 20 16.64 -3.34 -6.70
N LYS A 21 16.02 -3.78 -5.61
CA LYS A 21 16.07 -5.17 -5.14
C LYS A 21 14.75 -5.88 -5.40
N ASN A 22 14.77 -6.94 -6.20
CA ASN A 22 13.57 -7.72 -6.52
C ASN A 22 12.83 -8.26 -5.28
N ARG A 23 13.54 -8.52 -4.18
CA ARG A 23 13.01 -9.12 -2.96
C ARG A 23 13.26 -8.24 -1.74
N ILE A 24 12.24 -8.10 -0.89
CA ILE A 24 12.39 -7.53 0.45
C ILE A 24 12.91 -8.63 1.39
N SER A 25 14.12 -8.45 1.89
CA SER A 25 14.82 -9.40 2.76
C SER A 25 15.00 -8.88 4.19
N ASN A 26 14.93 -7.56 4.37
CA ASN A 26 15.14 -6.86 5.63
C ASN A 26 14.29 -5.56 5.65
N PRO A 27 14.14 -4.91 6.82
CA PRO A 27 13.35 -3.68 6.94
C PRO A 27 13.86 -2.50 6.10
N GLU A 28 15.17 -2.41 5.84
CA GLU A 28 15.75 -1.30 5.06
C GLU A 28 15.30 -1.36 3.59
N ASP A 29 15.24 -2.58 3.01
CA ASP A 29 14.72 -2.79 1.65
C ASP A 29 13.28 -2.25 1.51
N ALA A 30 12.44 -2.49 2.53
CA ALA A 30 11.08 -1.98 2.56
C ALA A 30 11.06 -0.45 2.72
N ALA A 31 11.86 0.08 3.64
CA ALA A 31 11.93 1.51 3.91
C ALA A 31 12.40 2.33 2.69
N GLU A 32 13.29 1.79 1.85
CA GLU A 32 13.72 2.41 0.60
C GLU A 32 12.56 2.55 -0.41
N ILE A 33 11.77 1.49 -0.59
CA ILE A 33 10.59 1.49 -1.45
C ILE A 33 9.54 2.49 -0.93
N MET A 34 9.26 2.45 0.37
CA MET A 34 8.28 3.35 1.00
C MET A 34 8.72 4.82 0.90
N ARG A 35 9.99 5.14 1.18
CA ARG A 35 10.53 6.50 1.04
C ARG A 35 10.44 7.00 -0.40
N SER A 36 10.70 6.13 -1.38
CA SER A 36 10.57 6.48 -2.80
C SER A 36 9.12 6.79 -3.21
N PHE A 37 8.12 6.21 -2.53
CA PHE A 37 6.71 6.37 -2.87
C PHE A 37 6.02 7.52 -2.10
N ILE A 38 6.29 7.68 -0.80
CA ILE A 38 5.61 8.67 0.08
C ILE A 38 6.55 9.61 0.84
N GLY A 39 7.87 9.52 0.67
CA GLY A 39 8.83 10.25 1.49
C GLY A 39 8.76 11.77 1.39
N ASN A 40 8.30 12.30 0.25
CA ASN A 40 8.14 13.74 0.01
C ASN A 40 6.72 14.25 0.25
N SER A 41 5.84 13.44 0.85
CA SER A 41 4.46 13.87 1.13
C SER A 41 4.40 14.86 2.30
N ASP A 42 3.59 15.91 2.16
CA ASP A 42 3.31 16.92 3.18
C ASP A 42 2.26 16.47 4.22
N ARG A 43 1.66 15.29 4.00
CA ARG A 43 0.64 14.69 4.87
C ARG A 43 1.01 13.25 5.21
N GLU A 44 0.45 12.73 6.31
CA GLU A 44 0.61 11.32 6.64
C GLU A 44 -0.15 10.44 5.65
N HIS A 45 0.56 9.54 4.99
CA HIS A 45 0.00 8.53 4.11
C HIS A 45 0.12 7.17 4.79
N LEU A 46 -0.93 6.36 4.74
CA LEU A 46 -0.84 4.93 4.98
C LEU A 46 -0.83 4.21 3.64
N ILE A 47 0.17 3.39 3.43
CA ILE A 47 0.35 2.59 2.22
C ILE A 47 0.33 1.09 2.52
N LEU A 48 -0.06 0.32 1.51
CA LEU A 48 0.00 -1.12 1.48
C LEU A 48 0.93 -1.56 0.35
N ILE A 49 1.89 -2.42 0.68
CA ILE A 49 2.68 -3.16 -0.30
C ILE A 49 2.17 -4.61 -0.28
N CYS A 50 1.67 -5.07 -1.43
CA CYS A 50 1.30 -6.47 -1.64
C CYS A 50 2.52 -7.22 -2.18
N MET A 51 2.77 -8.43 -1.66
CA MET A 51 3.92 -9.24 -2.04
C MET A 51 3.51 -10.64 -2.52
N ASN A 52 4.35 -11.26 -3.34
CA ASN A 52 4.22 -12.67 -3.72
C ASN A 52 4.90 -13.61 -2.69
N SER A 53 4.86 -14.92 -2.94
CA SER A 53 5.44 -15.95 -2.05
C SER A 53 6.96 -15.91 -1.92
N LYS A 54 7.66 -15.12 -2.75
CA LYS A 54 9.10 -14.89 -2.69
C LYS A 54 9.47 -13.62 -1.91
N ASN A 55 8.48 -12.92 -1.33
CA ASN A 55 8.62 -11.58 -0.74
C ASN A 55 9.04 -10.50 -1.75
N GLU A 56 8.57 -10.63 -3.00
CA GLU A 56 8.79 -9.62 -4.04
C GLU A 56 7.55 -8.70 -4.11
N PRO A 57 7.71 -7.37 -4.05
CA PRO A 57 6.61 -6.42 -4.22
C PRO A 57 5.93 -6.55 -5.58
N THR A 58 4.61 -6.72 -5.57
CA THR A 58 3.79 -6.81 -6.78
C THR A 58 2.92 -5.57 -7.00
N HIS A 59 2.38 -5.00 -5.91
CA HIS A 59 1.53 -3.82 -5.95
C HIS A 59 1.82 -2.91 -4.76
N ILE A 60 1.63 -1.61 -4.97
CA ILE A 60 1.67 -0.60 -3.91
C ILE A 60 0.47 0.31 -4.06
N GLN A 61 -0.22 0.60 -2.95
CA GLN A 61 -1.38 1.49 -2.95
C GLN A 61 -1.39 2.36 -1.70
N THR A 62 -1.71 3.64 -1.86
CA THR A 62 -2.13 4.51 -0.75
C THR A 62 -3.53 4.15 -0.30
N LEU A 63 -3.66 3.67 0.94
CA LEU A 63 -4.93 3.29 1.55
C LEU A 63 -5.65 4.46 2.20
N SER A 64 -4.90 5.41 2.77
CA SER A 64 -5.45 6.59 3.43
C SER A 64 -4.45 7.75 3.40
N ILE A 65 -4.99 8.96 3.25
CA ILE A 65 -4.26 10.23 3.38
C ILE A 65 -4.84 10.97 4.58
N GLY A 66 -4.06 10.99 5.65
CA GLY A 66 -4.39 11.56 6.94
C GLY A 66 -4.14 13.06 7.04
N SER A 67 -4.12 13.58 8.27
CA SER A 67 -3.66 14.94 8.57
C SER A 67 -2.12 14.96 8.70
N ILE A 68 -1.58 15.97 9.38
CA ILE A 68 -0.14 16.06 9.69
C ILE A 68 0.27 15.00 10.74
N ASN A 69 -0.67 14.51 11.57
CA ASN A 69 -0.35 13.72 12.76
C ASN A 69 -1.12 12.39 12.92
N GLN A 70 -2.08 12.10 12.03
CA GLN A 70 -2.80 10.83 12.07
C GLN A 70 -3.39 10.44 10.73
N THR A 71 -3.50 9.14 10.50
CA THR A 71 -4.28 8.51 9.42
C THR A 71 -5.17 7.41 9.98
N VAL A 72 -6.38 7.25 9.43
CA VAL A 72 -7.37 6.26 9.91
C VAL A 72 -7.69 5.30 8.77
N ILE A 73 -7.73 4.00 9.08
CA ILE A 73 -8.07 2.96 8.10
C ILE A 73 -8.95 1.88 8.73
N HIS A 74 -9.86 1.32 7.94
CA HIS A 74 -10.62 0.14 8.34
C HIS A 74 -9.98 -1.12 7.73
N PRO A 75 -9.86 -2.24 8.47
CA PRO A 75 -9.27 -3.48 7.95
C PRO A 75 -9.86 -3.95 6.62
N ARG A 76 -11.17 -3.75 6.40
CA ARG A 76 -11.83 -4.07 5.12
C ARG A 76 -11.16 -3.45 3.90
N GLU A 77 -10.64 -2.22 4.01
CA GLU A 77 -10.00 -1.54 2.89
C GLU A 77 -8.60 -2.11 2.62
N ILE A 78 -7.85 -2.45 3.69
CA ILE A 78 -6.57 -3.16 3.59
C ILE A 78 -6.77 -4.51 2.86
N PHE A 79 -7.72 -5.31 3.35
CA PHE A 79 -7.95 -6.63 2.80
C PHE A 79 -8.58 -6.60 1.41
N LYS A 80 -9.42 -5.62 1.08
CA LYS A 80 -9.96 -5.45 -0.27
C LYS A 80 -8.84 -5.33 -1.30
N THR A 81 -7.85 -4.47 -1.05
CA THR A 81 -6.69 -4.35 -1.93
C THR A 81 -5.86 -5.62 -1.95
N ALA A 82 -5.54 -6.19 -0.79
CA ALA A 82 -4.73 -7.40 -0.71
C ALA A 82 -5.35 -8.57 -1.50
N ILE A 83 -6.67 -8.75 -1.39
CA ILE A 83 -7.44 -9.77 -2.08
C ILE A 83 -7.46 -9.49 -3.59
N LEU A 84 -7.78 -8.26 -4.01
CA LEU A 84 -7.81 -7.89 -5.43
C LEU A 84 -6.42 -7.97 -6.09
N SER A 85 -5.33 -7.80 -5.32
CA SER A 85 -3.94 -7.96 -5.78
C SER A 85 -3.46 -9.41 -5.81
N ASN A 86 -4.24 -10.39 -5.33
CA ASN A 86 -3.79 -11.76 -5.09
C ASN A 86 -2.50 -11.83 -4.23
N ALA A 87 -2.45 -11.02 -3.17
CA ALA A 87 -1.27 -10.92 -2.32
C ALA A 87 -1.06 -12.22 -1.51
N ASN A 88 0.17 -12.73 -1.47
CA ASN A 88 0.57 -13.80 -0.55
C ASN A 88 0.80 -13.25 0.86
N SER A 89 1.36 -12.05 0.94
CA SER A 89 1.62 -11.33 2.18
C SER A 89 1.51 -9.83 1.92
N ILE A 90 1.34 -9.07 3.00
CA ILE A 90 1.21 -7.62 2.94
C ILE A 90 2.19 -6.94 3.90
N MET A 91 2.54 -5.70 3.57
CA MET A 91 3.28 -4.81 4.43
C MET A 91 2.59 -3.45 4.48
N LEU A 92 2.41 -2.93 5.69
CA LEU A 92 1.88 -1.59 5.92
C LEU A 92 3.04 -0.64 6.22
N GLY A 93 2.95 0.57 5.71
CA GLY A 93 3.90 1.64 5.98
C GLY A 93 3.21 2.98 6.06
N HIS A 94 3.78 3.90 6.83
CA HIS A 94 3.35 5.30 6.84
C HIS A 94 4.54 6.26 6.88
N ASN A 95 4.34 7.50 6.45
CA ASN A 95 5.29 8.59 6.63
C ASN A 95 4.80 9.55 7.71
N HIS A 96 5.75 10.21 8.37
CA HIS A 96 5.52 11.37 9.23
C HIS A 96 6.16 12.60 8.57
N PRO A 97 5.38 13.57 8.05
CA PRO A 97 5.92 14.74 7.33
C PRO A 97 6.89 15.59 8.14
N SER A 98 6.73 15.61 9.46
CA SER A 98 7.62 16.33 10.38
C SER A 98 9.03 15.72 10.48
N GLY A 99 9.28 14.56 9.86
CA GLY A 99 10.53 13.80 9.99
C GLY A 99 10.79 13.28 11.40
N THR A 100 9.82 13.41 12.30
CA THR A 100 9.93 13.07 13.72
C THR A 100 8.86 12.05 14.11
N LYS A 101 9.22 10.77 14.00
CA LYS A 101 8.79 9.64 14.84
C LYS A 101 9.55 8.38 14.45
#